data_AF-A0AAJ4B506-F1
#
_entry.id   AF-A0AAJ4B506-F1
#
_cell.length_a   1.000
_cell.length_b   1.000
_cell.length_c   1.000
_cell.angle_alpha   90.00
_cell.angle_beta   90.00
_cell.angle_gamma   90.00
#
_symmetry.space_group_name_H-M   'P 1'
#
loop_
_entity.id
_entity.type
_entity.pdbx_description
1 polymer ?
#
loop_
_entity_poly.entity_id
_entity_poly.type
_entity_poly.pdbx_seq_one_letter_code
_entity_poly.pdbx_strand_id
1 'polypeptide(L)'
;MSSHHCRIENGSLWIESQRVCLPYPVDTFLLFQRIVLIRLESPPGEGFNRNIFAVSMAGEVLWQIEESPHGTQADKPFMSLHCDDNAQVIAGCWNGVTYSVNVENGKIQVIQFEK
;
A
#
# COMPACT_ATOMS: atom_id res chain seq x y z
N MET A 1 -22.40 6.89 6.76
CA MET A 1 -22.46 7.68 5.53
C MET A 1 -21.19 7.37 4.75
N SER A 2 -21.29 6.48 3.77
CA SER A 2 -20.12 6.01 3.00
C SER A 2 -19.75 7.10 2.01
N SER A 3 -18.79 7.95 2.37
CA SER A 3 -18.28 8.92 1.43
C SER A 3 -17.38 8.20 0.43
N HIS A 4 -17.93 7.92 -0.75
CA HIS A 4 -17.25 7.28 -1.88
C HIS A 4 -16.23 8.22 -2.54
N HIS A 5 -15.33 8.80 -1.75
CA HIS A 5 -14.31 9.72 -2.24
C HIS A 5 -13.26 9.01 -3.11
N CYS A 6 -13.06 7.70 -2.92
CA CYS A 6 -12.06 6.92 -3.64
C CYS A 6 -12.68 5.64 -4.21
N ARG A 7 -12.22 5.24 -5.39
CA ARG A 7 -12.53 3.94 -6.00
C ARG A 7 -11.39 3.48 -6.89
N ILE A 8 -11.35 2.17 -7.16
CA ILE A 8 -10.51 1.60 -8.21
C ILE A 8 -11.40 1.24 -9.39
N GLU A 9 -10.98 1.63 -10.59
CA GLU A 9 -11.68 1.31 -11.83
C GLU A 9 -10.63 0.93 -12.88
N ASN A 10 -10.68 -0.32 -13.36
CA ASN A 10 -9.72 -0.89 -14.31
C ASN A 10 -8.25 -0.66 -13.89
N GLY A 11 -7.95 -0.93 -12.61
CA GLY A 11 -6.60 -0.74 -12.03
C GLY A 11 -6.18 0.72 -11.83
N SER A 12 -7.03 1.70 -12.14
CA SER A 12 -6.75 3.11 -11.86
C SER A 12 -7.40 3.55 -10.56
N LEU A 13 -6.64 4.24 -9.70
CA LEU A 13 -7.22 4.97 -8.56
C LEU A 13 -7.92 6.24 -9.07
N TRP A 14 -9.17 6.40 -8.64
CA TRP A 14 -9.93 7.62 -8.81
C TRP A 14 -10.20 8.23 -7.44
N ILE A 15 -9.84 9.51 -7.29
CA ILE A 15 -10.21 10.33 -6.14
C ILE A 15 -11.21 11.35 -6.66
N GLU A 16 -12.45 11.28 -6.18
CA GLU A 16 -13.59 11.99 -6.76
C GLU A 16 -13.73 11.69 -8.27
N SER A 17 -13.62 12.71 -9.11
CA SER A 17 -13.62 12.63 -10.57
C SER A 17 -12.22 12.65 -11.18
N GLN A 18 -11.15 12.72 -10.38
CA GLN A 18 -9.77 12.78 -10.84
C GLN A 18 -9.13 11.40 -10.84
N ARG A 19 -8.55 11.01 -11.98
CA ARG A 19 -7.70 9.83 -12.07
C ARG A 19 -6.30 10.17 -11.54
N VAL A 20 -5.76 9.35 -10.65
CA VAL A 20 -4.37 9.47 -10.19
C VAL A 20 -3.46 8.71 -11.15
N CYS A 21 -2.41 9.37 -11.66
CA CYS A 21 -1.44 8.74 -12.55
C CYS A 21 -0.41 7.96 -11.72
N LEU A 22 -0.47 6.62 -11.81
CA LEU A 22 0.41 5.70 -11.08
C LEU A 22 1.15 4.80 -12.08
N PRO A 23 2.37 4.33 -11.75
CA PRO A 23 3.20 3.58 -12.68
C PRO A 23 2.64 2.17 -12.98
N TYR A 24 1.85 1.63 -12.06
CA TYR A 24 1.27 0.28 -12.13
C TYR A 24 -0.18 0.27 -11.65
N PRO A 25 -0.97 -0.76 -11.99
CA PRO A 25 -2.33 -0.92 -11.51
C PRO A 25 -2.42 -0.90 -9.99
N VAL A 26 -3.48 -0.27 -9.47
CA VAL A 26 -3.85 -0.31 -8.06
C VAL A 26 -4.67 -1.57 -7.78
N ASP A 27 -4.17 -2.39 -6.87
CA ASP A 27 -4.86 -3.61 -6.42
C ASP A 27 -5.85 -3.30 -5.29
N THR A 28 -5.42 -2.52 -4.29
CA THR A 28 -6.25 -2.17 -3.14
C THR A 28 -5.93 -0.77 -2.63
N PHE A 29 -6.90 -0.17 -1.93
CA PHE A 29 -6.72 1.10 -1.23
C PHE A 29 -7.37 1.09 0.16
N LEU A 30 -6.81 1.90 1.07
CA LEU A 30 -7.39 2.23 2.36
C LEU A 30 -7.45 3.76 2.48
N LEU A 31 -8.58 4.28 2.97
CA LEU A 31 -8.75 5.71 3.23
C LEU A 31 -8.68 6.00 4.73
N PHE A 32 -7.67 6.75 5.15
CA PHE A 32 -7.51 7.24 6.52
C PHE A 32 -7.54 8.76 6.53
N GLN A 33 -8.63 9.33 7.05
CA GLN A 33 -8.87 10.77 7.04
C GLN A 33 -8.78 11.38 5.63
N ARG A 34 -7.61 11.89 5.23
CA ARG A 34 -7.32 12.48 3.91
C ARG A 34 -6.10 11.87 3.22
N ILE A 35 -5.63 10.72 3.73
CA ILE A 35 -4.54 9.94 3.16
C ILE A 35 -5.14 8.68 2.54
N VAL A 36 -4.85 8.48 1.26
CA VAL A 36 -5.21 7.26 0.53
C VAL A 36 -3.95 6.39 0.48
N LEU A 37 -3.95 5.30 1.24
CA LEU A 37 -2.93 4.27 1.09
C LEU A 37 -3.33 3.37 -0.06
N ILE A 38 -2.38 3.09 -0.95
CA ILE A 38 -2.57 2.21 -2.09
C ILE A 38 -1.49 1.15 -2.14
N ARG A 39 -1.87 -0.06 -2.55
CA ARG A 39 -0.95 -1.10 -2.98
C ARG A 39 -1.02 -1.22 -4.49
N LEU A 40 0.12 -1.09 -5.15
CA LEU A 40 0.25 -1.33 -6.57
C LEU A 40 0.60 -2.80 -6.82
N GLU A 41 0.10 -3.33 -7.93
CA GLU A 41 0.53 -4.62 -8.43
C GLU A 41 2.03 -4.59 -8.76
N SER A 42 2.73 -5.68 -8.44
CA SER A 42 4.13 -5.85 -8.84
C SER A 42 4.19 -6.34 -10.29
N PRO A 43 4.83 -5.60 -11.21
CA PRO A 43 5.02 -6.07 -12.58
C PRO A 43 5.79 -7.40 -12.62
N PRO A 44 5.42 -8.34 -13.52
CA PRO A 44 6.18 -9.58 -13.67
C PRO A 44 7.62 -9.32 -14.10
N GLY A 45 8.58 -9.88 -13.35
CA GLY A 45 10.01 -9.85 -13.73
C GLY A 45 10.77 -8.57 -13.36
N GLU A 46 10.12 -7.59 -12.73
CA GLU A 46 10.78 -6.39 -12.21
C GLU A 46 10.57 -6.28 -10.69
N GLY A 47 11.66 -6.09 -9.94
CA GLY A 47 11.59 -5.96 -8.49
C GLY A 47 10.88 -4.67 -8.08
N PHE A 48 9.74 -4.80 -7.39
CA PHE A 48 8.96 -3.66 -6.93
C PHE A 48 8.62 -3.77 -5.45
N ASN A 49 9.67 -3.84 -4.63
CA ASN A 49 9.56 -4.14 -3.19
C ASN A 49 8.86 -3.07 -2.36
N ARG A 50 8.82 -1.84 -2.87
CA ARG A 50 8.21 -0.68 -2.21
C ARG A 50 6.89 -0.29 -2.87
N ASN A 51 6.03 -1.27 -3.12
CA ASN A 51 4.80 -1.09 -3.91
C ASN A 51 3.61 -0.49 -3.15
N ILE A 52 3.79 0.02 -1.93
CA ILE A 52 2.75 0.73 -1.18
C ILE A 52 3.08 2.21 -1.12
N PHE A 53 2.08 3.06 -1.37
CA PHE A 53 2.20 4.51 -1.38
C PHE A 53 1.11 5.16 -0.54
N ALA A 54 1.42 6.29 0.06
CA ALA A 54 0.42 7.24 0.53
C ALA A 54 0.23 8.34 -0.50
N VAL A 55 -1.03 8.64 -0.79
CA VAL A 55 -1.43 9.67 -1.74
C VAL A 55 -2.39 10.64 -1.04
N SER A 56 -2.22 11.94 -1.28
CA SER A 56 -3.15 12.96 -0.79
C SER A 56 -4.49 12.89 -1.54
N MET A 57 -5.54 13.53 -1.00
CA MET A 57 -6.81 13.69 -1.75
C MET A 57 -6.67 14.49 -3.06
N ALA A 58 -5.53 15.15 -3.31
CA ALA A 58 -5.24 15.81 -4.59
C ALA A 58 -4.54 14.89 -5.61
N GLY A 59 -4.23 13.65 -5.23
CA GLY A 59 -3.51 12.69 -6.08
C GLY A 59 -1.99 12.80 -6.01
N GLU A 60 -1.43 13.52 -5.02
CA GLU A 60 0.01 13.69 -4.86
C GLU A 60 0.60 12.59 -3.99
N VAL A 61 1.74 12.02 -4.38
CA VAL A 61 2.47 11.04 -3.56
C VAL A 61 3.08 11.75 -2.35
N LEU A 62 2.68 11.33 -1.15
CA LEU A 62 3.20 11.83 0.11
C LEU A 62 4.46 11.06 0.53
N TRP A 63 4.38 9.73 0.45
CA TRP A 63 5.51 8.83 0.74
C TRP A 63 5.30 7.47 0.07
N GLN A 64 6.37 6.70 0.03
CA GLN A 64 6.40 5.31 -0.40
C GLN A 64 6.94 4.45 0.74
N ILE A 65 6.30 3.30 0.99
CA ILE A 65 6.62 2.42 2.13
C ILE A 65 8.10 2.09 2.20
N GLU A 66 8.62 1.88 3.39
CA GLU A 66 9.94 1.31 3.60
C GLU A 66 10.04 -0.10 2.99
N GLU A 67 11.20 -0.44 2.43
CA GLU A 67 11.43 -1.82 1.96
C GLU A 67 11.52 -2.77 3.15
N SER A 68 11.01 -4.00 3.01
CA SER A 68 11.20 -5.03 4.01
C SER A 68 12.70 -5.27 4.30
N PRO A 69 13.16 -5.14 5.56
CA PRO A 69 14.55 -5.40 5.92
C PRO A 69 14.84 -6.90 6.14
N HIS A 70 13.85 -7.78 5.93
CA HIS A 70 13.93 -9.20 6.26
C HIS A 70 13.88 -10.08 5.01
N GLY A 71 14.35 -11.32 5.15
CA GLY A 71 14.49 -12.26 4.05
C GLY A 71 15.81 -12.11 3.29
N THR A 72 16.19 -13.15 2.55
CA THR A 72 17.40 -13.18 1.72
C THR A 72 17.10 -12.91 0.24
N GLN A 73 15.82 -12.91 -0.13
CA GLN A 73 15.37 -12.66 -1.49
C GLN A 73 15.52 -11.17 -1.84
N ALA A 74 16.07 -10.91 -3.03
CA ALA A 74 16.19 -9.56 -3.55
C ALA A 74 14.83 -8.97 -3.92
N ASP A 75 13.94 -9.78 -4.52
CA ASP A 75 12.57 -9.41 -4.85
C ASP A 75 11.62 -9.95 -3.78
N LYS A 76 10.86 -9.04 -3.14
CA LYS A 76 10.00 -9.28 -1.98
C LYS A 76 8.94 -8.16 -1.84
N PRO A 77 8.02 -8.03 -2.80
CA PRO A 77 6.97 -7.03 -2.73
C PRO A 77 5.99 -7.28 -1.59
N PHE A 78 5.26 -6.22 -1.22
CA PHE A 78 4.12 -6.37 -0.33
C PHE A 78 2.94 -6.94 -1.11
N MET A 79 2.44 -8.07 -0.64
CA MET A 79 1.41 -8.87 -1.28
C MET A 79 0.01 -8.55 -0.77
N SER A 80 -0.10 -7.94 0.41
CA SER A 80 -1.37 -7.56 1.01
C SER A 80 -1.27 -6.21 1.70
N LEU A 81 -2.40 -5.50 1.76
CA LEU A 81 -2.58 -4.25 2.50
C LEU A 81 -4.02 -4.24 3.03
N HIS A 82 -4.20 -4.21 4.34
CA HIS A 82 -5.51 -4.16 4.98
C HIS A 82 -5.47 -3.41 6.31
N CYS A 83 -6.64 -3.13 6.87
CA CYS A 83 -6.81 -2.58 8.20
C CYS A 83 -7.30 -3.71 9.12
N ASP A 84 -6.69 -3.87 10.30
CA ASP A 84 -7.14 -4.86 11.29
C ASP A 84 -8.28 -4.32 12.19
N ASP A 85 -8.75 -5.16 13.11
CA ASP A 85 -9.83 -4.82 14.05
C ASP A 85 -9.45 -3.69 15.04
N ASN A 86 -8.15 -3.39 15.19
CA ASN A 86 -7.63 -2.33 16.04
C ASN A 86 -7.32 -1.03 15.28
N ALA A 87 -7.77 -0.93 14.03
CA ALA A 87 -7.48 0.17 13.11
C ALA A 87 -5.98 0.35 12.78
N GLN A 88 -5.19 -0.71 12.89
CA GLN A 88 -3.80 -0.74 12.46
C GLN A 88 -3.71 -1.13 10.98
N VAL A 89 -2.85 -0.43 10.24
CA VAL A 89 -2.57 -0.78 8.84
C VAL A 89 -1.55 -1.90 8.80
N ILE A 90 -1.93 -2.99 8.14
CA ILE A 90 -1.14 -4.21 8.04
C ILE A 90 -0.72 -4.45 6.60
N ALA A 91 0.56 -4.74 6.40
CA ALA A 91 1.13 -5.14 5.12
C ALA A 91 1.87 -6.49 5.23
N GLY A 92 1.41 -7.48 4.47
CA GLY A 92 2.10 -8.77 4.35
C GLY A 92 3.11 -8.73 3.21
N CYS A 93 4.36 -9.09 3.48
CA CYS A 93 5.41 -9.17 2.48
C CYS A 93 5.54 -10.60 1.94
N TRP A 94 5.97 -10.75 0.68
CA TRP A 94 6.18 -12.06 0.06
C TRP A 94 7.16 -12.96 0.83
N ASN A 95 8.06 -12.37 1.62
CA ASN A 95 8.98 -13.12 2.47
C ASN A 95 8.35 -13.79 3.71
N GLY A 96 7.02 -13.71 3.88
CA GLY A 96 6.28 -14.29 5.01
C GLY A 96 6.27 -13.43 6.27
N VAL A 97 6.82 -12.22 6.22
CA VAL A 97 6.78 -11.27 7.35
C VAL A 97 5.61 -10.31 7.18
N THR A 98 4.88 -10.11 8.27
CA THR A 98 3.78 -9.16 8.35
C THR A 98 4.21 -7.95 9.18
N TYR A 99 3.89 -6.77 8.66
CA TYR A 99 4.28 -5.48 9.23
C TYR A 99 3.06 -4.63 9.56
N SER A 100 3.12 -3.90 10.67
CA SER A 100 2.30 -2.71 10.85
C SER A 100 2.96 -1.53 10.12
N VAL A 101 2.16 -0.73 9.43
CA VAL A 101 2.61 0.45 8.66
C VAL A 101 2.15 1.72 9.36
N ASN A 102 3.08 2.66 9.56
CA ASN A 102 2.74 3.99 10.03
C ASN A 102 2.17 4.82 8.87
N VAL A 103 0.90 5.22 8.97
CA VAL A 103 0.17 5.97 7.93
C VAL A 103 0.80 7.33 7.60
N GLU A 104 1.49 7.96 8.55
CA GLU A 104 2.03 9.31 8.37
C GLU A 104 3.37 9.33 7.63
N ASN A 105 4.13 8.22 7.68
CA ASN A 105 5.51 8.23 7.16
C ASN A 105 5.96 6.94 6.46
N GLY A 106 5.13 5.91 6.39
CA GLY A 106 5.43 4.67 5.68
C GLY A 106 6.47 3.76 6.34
N LYS A 107 6.89 4.06 7.58
CA LYS A 107 7.77 3.17 8.35
C LYS A 107 7.03 1.91 8.74
N ILE A 108 7.77 0.81 8.78
CA ILE A 108 7.23 -0.51 9.12
C ILE A 108 7.78 -1.00 10.46
N GLN A 109 6.94 -1.74 11.19
CA GLN A 109 7.35 -2.49 12.38
C GLN A 109 6.83 -3.92 12.25
N VAL A 110 7.67 -4.88 12.61
CA VAL A 110 7.28 -6.30 12.55
C VAL A 110 6.20 -6.58 13.59
N ILE A 111 5.12 -7.24 13.14
CA ILE A 111 4.07 -7.71 14.05
C ILE A 111 4.03 -9.23 14.14
N GLN A 112 4.37 -9.94 13.06
CA GLN A 112 4.33 -11.39 13.02
C GLN A 112 5.30 -11.95 11.98
N PHE A 113 5.90 -13.09 12.31
CA PHE A 113 6.57 -13.96 11.36
C PHE A 113 5.67 -15.17 11.12
N GLU A 114 5.25 -15.40 9.88
CA GLU A 114 4.75 -16.73 9.50
C GLU A 114 5.96 -17.66 9.41
N LYS A 115 5.92 -18.74 10.19
CA LYS A 115 7.01 -19.72 10.31
C LYS A 115 6.61 -21.02 9.62
#